data_AF-A0A8J2N7B8-F1
#
_entry.id   AF-A0A8J2N7B8-F1
#
_cell.length_a   1.000
_cell.length_b   1.000
_cell.length_c   1.000
_cell.angle_alpha   90.00
_cell.angle_beta   90.00
_cell.angle_gamma   90.00
#
_symmetry.space_group_name_H-M   'P 1'
#
loop_
_entity.id
_entity.type
_entity.pdbx_description
1 polymer ?
#
loop_
_entity_poly.entity_id
_entity_poly.type
_entity_poly.pdbx_seq_one_letter_code
_entity_poly.pdbx_strand_id
1 'polypeptide(L)'
;MIKAFDDGEKALLAEKQFSHKVVRKMRTFTLEDFEYYSMYTFFNDFIVLIPGADTPCVIHNFERMKNFAREQSSVYNLLPDLTKGVNGQLTDSGRVFYDKNWLGI
;
A
#
# COMPACT_ATOMS: atom_id res chain seq x y z
N MET A 1 -18.61 -8.64 -7.70
CA MET A 1 -17.51 -8.20 -6.81
C MET A 1 -16.19 -8.48 -7.49
N ILE A 2 -15.49 -7.45 -7.98
CA ILE A 2 -14.10 -7.60 -8.40
C ILE A 2 -13.30 -7.85 -7.10
N LYS A 3 -12.66 -9.01 -6.96
CA LYS A 3 -11.76 -9.27 -5.82
C LYS A 3 -10.70 -8.16 -5.82
N ALA A 4 -10.73 -7.23 -4.85
CA ALA A 4 -9.84 -6.07 -4.95
C ALA A 4 -8.38 -6.47 -4.79
N PHE A 5 -8.08 -7.52 -4.01
CA PHE A 5 -6.75 -8.14 -3.98
C PHE A 5 -6.80 -9.62 -4.40
N ASP A 6 -5.91 -10.01 -5.32
CA ASP A 6 -5.63 -11.41 -5.63
C ASP A 6 -4.72 -12.04 -4.55
N ASP A 7 -4.55 -13.36 -4.57
CA ASP A 7 -3.84 -14.07 -3.49
C ASP A 7 -2.35 -13.69 -3.42
N GLY A 8 -1.74 -13.32 -4.55
CA GLY A 8 -0.39 -12.78 -4.57
C GLY A 8 -0.32 -11.42 -3.88
N GLU A 9 -1.25 -10.51 -4.19
CA GLU A 9 -1.30 -9.19 -3.56
C GLU A 9 -1.60 -9.25 -2.06
N LYS A 10 -2.42 -10.21 -1.61
CA LYS A 10 -2.64 -10.45 -0.18
C LYS A 10 -1.36 -10.91 0.52
N ALA A 11 -0.61 -11.82 -0.11
CA ALA A 11 0.68 -12.29 0.42
C ALA A 11 1.69 -11.13 0.53
N LEU A 12 1.75 -10.25 -0.49
CA LEU A 12 2.59 -9.05 -0.43
C LEU A 12 2.20 -8.15 0.75
N LEU A 13 0.93 -7.82 0.89
CA LEU A 13 0.47 -6.95 1.98
C LEU A 13 0.74 -7.57 3.36
N ALA A 14 0.58 -8.89 3.50
CA ALA A 14 0.93 -9.61 4.73
C ALA A 14 2.43 -9.54 5.06
N GLU A 15 3.28 -9.46 4.04
CA GLU A 15 4.73 -9.22 4.18
C GLU A 15 5.09 -7.73 4.28
N LYS A 16 4.09 -6.85 4.47
CA LYS A 16 4.23 -5.38 4.54
C LYS A 16 4.77 -4.76 3.25
N GLN A 17 4.58 -5.47 2.15
CA GLN A 17 5.06 -5.13 0.83
C GLN A 17 3.91 -4.66 -0.06
N PHE A 18 4.24 -3.83 -1.05
CA PHE A 18 3.27 -3.33 -2.01
C PHE A 18 3.89 -3.17 -3.40
N SER A 19 3.04 -3.34 -4.41
CA SER A 19 3.38 -3.10 -5.81
C SER A 19 2.62 -1.91 -6.35
N HIS A 20 2.99 -1.45 -7.54
CA HIS A 20 2.24 -0.41 -8.24
C HIS A 20 0.75 -0.76 -8.41
N LYS A 21 0.44 -2.04 -8.65
CA LYS A 21 -0.94 -2.53 -8.80
C LYS A 21 -1.73 -2.40 -7.50
N VAL A 22 -1.13 -2.74 -6.36
CA VAL A 22 -1.73 -2.58 -5.02
C VAL A 22 -2.02 -1.11 -4.73
N VAL A 23 -1.05 -0.23 -4.97
CA VAL A 23 -1.21 1.23 -4.78
C VAL A 23 -2.33 1.80 -5.65
N ARG A 24 -2.38 1.40 -6.93
CA ARG A 24 -3.43 1.83 -7.86
C ARG A 24 -4.82 1.41 -7.37
N LYS A 25 -4.95 0.21 -6.80
CA LYS A 25 -6.20 -0.30 -6.22
C LYS A 25 -6.62 0.50 -4.98
N MET A 26 -5.70 0.71 -4.04
CA MET A 26 -5.96 1.54 -2.84
C MET A 26 -6.40 2.96 -3.22
N ARG A 27 -5.82 3.54 -4.28
CA ARG A 27 -6.24 4.85 -4.80
C ARG A 27 -7.67 4.85 -5.33
N THR A 28 -8.21 3.72 -5.78
CA THR A 28 -9.59 3.60 -6.27
C THR A 28 -10.60 3.19 -5.20
N PHE A 29 -10.15 2.83 -3.99
CA PHE A 29 -11.05 2.45 -2.90
C PHE A 29 -12.01 3.57 -2.54
N THR A 30 -13.27 3.18 -2.34
CA THR A 30 -14.27 3.91 -1.58
C THR A 30 -14.05 3.72 -0.08
N LEU A 31 -14.79 4.46 0.75
CA LEU A 31 -14.78 4.26 2.20
C LEU A 31 -15.33 2.86 2.56
N GLU A 32 -16.37 2.40 1.88
CA GLU A 32 -16.97 1.07 2.08
C GLU A 32 -15.97 -0.05 1.75
N ASP A 33 -15.20 0.09 0.66
CA ASP A 33 -14.11 -0.86 0.34
C ASP A 33 -13.08 -0.88 1.48
N PHE A 34 -12.68 0.29 1.97
CA PHE A 34 -11.69 0.39 3.04
C PHE A 34 -12.18 -0.26 4.33
N GLU A 35 -13.41 -0.02 4.75
CA GLU A 35 -14.03 -0.65 5.91
C GLU A 35 -14.05 -2.17 5.77
N TYR A 36 -14.50 -2.66 4.61
CA TYR A 36 -14.52 -4.09 4.31
C TYR A 36 -13.12 -4.71 4.37
N TYR A 37 -12.12 -4.10 3.72
CA TYR A 37 -10.77 -4.65 3.70
C TYR A 37 -10.05 -4.54 5.04
N SER A 38 -10.38 -3.54 5.87
CA SER A 38 -9.82 -3.37 7.22
C SER A 38 -10.25 -4.49 8.19
N MET A 39 -11.25 -5.30 7.83
CA MET A 39 -11.59 -6.51 8.59
C MET A 39 -10.58 -7.66 8.42
N TYR A 40 -9.69 -7.59 7.42
CA TYR A 40 -8.69 -8.61 7.16
C TYR A 40 -7.32 -8.21 7.70
N THR A 41 -6.66 -9.12 8.41
CA THR A 41 -5.34 -8.90 9.03
C THR A 41 -4.29 -8.44 8.02
N PHE A 42 -4.18 -9.08 6.85
CA PHE A 42 -3.19 -8.72 5.83
C PHE A 42 -3.26 -7.24 5.42
N PHE A 43 -4.46 -6.66 5.42
CA PHE A 43 -4.66 -5.28 5.02
C PHE A 43 -4.56 -4.35 6.23
N ASN A 44 -5.23 -4.69 7.34
CA ASN A 44 -5.19 -3.89 8.55
C ASN A 44 -3.76 -3.71 9.07
N ASP A 45 -2.98 -4.80 9.12
CA ASP A 45 -1.59 -4.78 9.59
C ASP A 45 -0.68 -3.97 8.65
N PHE A 46 -1.04 -3.88 7.36
CA PHE A 46 -0.37 -2.97 6.43
C PHE A 46 -0.77 -1.51 6.66
N ILE A 47 -2.07 -1.23 6.84
CA ILE A 47 -2.59 0.13 7.01
C ILE A 47 -2.04 0.78 8.28
N VAL A 48 -1.96 0.05 9.40
CA VAL A 48 -1.43 0.61 10.66
C VAL A 48 0.04 1.03 10.58
N LEU A 49 0.78 0.54 9.58
CA LEU A 49 2.16 0.96 9.32
C LEU A 49 2.23 2.28 8.53
N ILE A 50 1.15 2.71 7.89
CA ILE A 50 1.11 3.99 7.20
C ILE A 50 1.21 5.09 8.28
N PRO A 51 2.19 6.02 8.19
CA PRO A 51 2.36 7.05 9.20
C PRO A 51 1.08 7.85 9.48
N GLY A 52 0.60 7.78 10.72
CA GLY A 52 -0.60 8.46 11.19
C GLY A 52 -1.93 7.79 10.83
N ALA A 53 -1.92 6.56 10.32
CA ALA A 53 -3.10 5.75 10.00
C ALA A 53 -3.45 4.71 11.10
N ASP A 54 -2.98 4.91 12.32
CA ASP A 54 -3.15 4.06 13.50
C ASP A 54 -4.16 4.67 14.51
N THR A 55 -5.15 5.41 14.00
CA THR A 55 -6.15 6.09 14.85
C THR A 55 -7.43 5.27 14.99
N PRO A 56 -8.27 5.52 16.01
CA PRO A 56 -9.60 4.93 16.11
C PRO A 56 -10.58 5.43 15.02
N CYS A 57 -10.23 6.46 14.25
CA CYS A 57 -11.11 7.08 13.26
C CYS A 57 -10.89 6.45 11.87
N VAL A 58 -11.88 5.67 11.42
CA VAL A 58 -11.86 4.99 10.11
C VAL A 58 -11.67 5.99 8.96
N ILE A 59 -12.38 7.12 8.99
CA ILE A 59 -12.28 8.17 7.95
C ILE A 59 -10.85 8.73 7.90
N HIS A 60 -10.23 8.96 9.06
CA HIS A 60 -8.86 9.47 9.12
C HIS A 60 -7.87 8.46 8.53
N ASN A 61 -7.98 7.19 8.90
CA ASN A 61 -7.10 6.15 8.39
C ASN A 61 -7.30 5.94 6.88
N PHE A 62 -8.54 6.05 6.38
CA PHE A 62 -8.84 6.03 4.96
C PHE A 62 -8.17 7.19 4.22
N GLU A 63 -8.26 8.43 4.74
CA GLU A 63 -7.59 9.59 4.14
C GLU A 63 -6.06 9.42 4.11
N ARG A 64 -5.49 8.86 5.18
CA ARG A 64 -4.06 8.56 5.27
C ARG A 64 -3.63 7.52 4.23
N MET A 65 -4.39 6.43 4.09
CA MET A 65 -4.16 5.45 3.04
C MET A 65 -4.24 6.09 1.64
N LYS A 66 -5.21 6.97 1.40
CA LYS A 66 -5.36 7.64 0.09
C LYS A 66 -4.21 8.59 -0.20
N ASN A 67 -3.72 9.31 0.81
CA ASN A 67 -2.56 10.18 0.68
C ASN A 67 -1.29 9.37 0.43
N PHE A 68 -1.06 8.32 1.21
CA PHE A 68 0.01 7.36 0.95
C PHE A 68 -0.05 6.83 -0.49
N ALA A 69 -1.21 6.34 -0.94
CA ALA A 69 -1.34 5.81 -2.30
C ALA A 69 -1.06 6.86 -3.39
N ARG A 70 -1.39 8.14 -3.14
CA ARG A 70 -1.07 9.25 -4.06
C ARG A 70 0.44 9.53 -4.11
N GLU A 71 1.09 9.60 -2.96
CA GLU A 71 2.55 9.81 -2.86
C GLU A 71 3.32 8.66 -3.52
N GLN A 72 2.91 7.43 -3.27
CA GLN A 72 3.53 6.28 -3.91
C GLN A 72 3.30 6.29 -5.43
N SER A 73 2.10 6.67 -5.88
CA SER A 73 1.79 6.83 -7.31
C SER A 73 2.67 7.86 -8.02
N SER A 74 3.09 8.95 -7.36
CA SER A 74 3.98 9.93 -7.98
C SER A 74 5.40 9.38 -8.13
N VAL A 75 5.87 8.61 -7.14
CA VAL A 75 7.15 7.88 -7.22
C VAL A 75 7.12 6.89 -8.40
N TYR A 76 6.01 6.16 -8.58
CA TYR A 76 5.87 5.20 -9.69
C TYR A 76 5.98 5.83 -11.08
N ASN A 77 5.45 7.03 -11.28
CA ASN A 77 5.56 7.73 -12.58
C ASN A 77 7.01 8.10 -12.92
N LEU A 78 7.92 8.06 -11.95
CA LEU A 78 9.35 8.33 -12.15
C LEU A 78 10.17 7.04 -12.37
N LEU A 79 9.56 5.85 -12.20
CA LEU A 79 10.27 4.57 -12.30
C LEU A 79 10.18 4.00 -13.73
N PRO A 80 11.27 3.42 -14.29
CA PRO A 80 11.23 2.67 -15.54
C PRO A 80 10.35 1.41 -15.42
N ASP A 81 9.62 1.08 -16.49
CA ASP A 81 8.70 -0.07 -16.62
C ASP A 81 9.32 -1.47 -16.31
N LEU A 82 10.65 -1.56 -16.22
CA LEU A 82 11.42 -2.77 -15.96
C LEU A 82 11.38 -3.27 -14.50
N THR A 83 10.72 -2.54 -13.59
CA THR A 83 10.68 -2.83 -12.14
C THR A 83 9.49 -3.72 -11.73
N LYS A 84 9.24 -4.83 -12.44
CA LYS A 84 8.09 -5.72 -12.16
C LYS A 84 8.23 -6.62 -10.91
N GLY A 85 8.97 -6.17 -9.90
CA GLY A 85 9.05 -6.80 -8.58
C GLY A 85 8.07 -6.16 -7.60
N VAL A 86 8.09 -6.61 -6.35
CA VAL A 86 7.60 -5.81 -5.23
C VAL A 86 8.34 -4.48 -5.27
N ASN A 87 7.59 -3.39 -5.16
CA ASN A 87 8.18 -2.08 -5.41
C ASN A 87 8.48 -1.34 -4.13
N GLY A 88 7.73 -1.60 -3.06
CA GLY A 88 7.92 -0.97 -1.78
C GLY A 88 7.67 -1.93 -0.62
N GLN A 89 8.33 -1.67 0.50
CA GLN A 89 8.15 -2.34 1.78
C GLN A 89 7.99 -1.27 2.87
N LEU A 90 6.96 -1.41 3.69
CA LEU A 90 6.80 -0.65 4.93
C LEU A 90 7.48 -1.39 6.08
N THR A 91 8.30 -0.66 6.84
CA THR A 91 8.83 -1.16 8.12
C THR A 91 7.85 -0.92 9.25
N ASP A 92 8.10 -1.54 10.40
CA ASP A 92 7.37 -1.31 11.64
C ASP A 92 7.40 0.15 12.10
N SER A 93 8.39 0.92 11.65
CA SER A 93 8.51 2.36 11.91
C SER A 93 7.73 3.24 10.91
N GLY A 94 7.01 2.64 9.97
CA GLY A 94 6.29 3.32 8.88
C GLY A 94 7.18 3.90 7.78
N ARG A 95 8.49 3.59 7.79
CA ARG A 95 9.40 3.96 6.69
C ARG A 95 9.19 3.06 5.48
N VAL A 96 9.20 3.67 4.29
CA VAL A 96 9.10 2.97 2.99
C VAL A 96 10.50 2.72 2.43
N PHE A 97 10.79 1.47 2.07
CA PHE A 97 11.97 1.06 1.30
C PHE A 97 11.53 0.56 -0.07
N TYR A 98 12.25 0.91 -1.13
CA TYR A 98 11.93 0.43 -2.47
C TYR A 98 12.92 -0.68 -2.84
N ASP A 99 12.40 -1.84 -3.26
CA ASP A 99 13.20 -3.03 -3.53
C ASP A 99 13.89 -2.93 -4.90
N LYS A 100 14.94 -2.12 -4.93
CA LYS A 100 16.18 -2.25 -5.72
C LYS A 100 17.00 -0.98 -5.55
N ASN A 101 18.25 -1.19 -5.17
CA ASN A 101 19.34 -0.23 -5.12
C ASN A 101 19.28 0.78 -6.28
N TRP A 102 18.92 2.03 -5.98
CA TRP A 102 19.08 3.18 -6.87
C TRP A 102 20.51 3.76 -6.85
N LEU A 103 21.46 3.09 -6.18
CA LEU A 103 22.87 3.50 -6.06
C LEU A 103 23.82 2.54 -6.79
N GLY A 104 23.49 2.20 -8.03
CA GLY A 104 24.33 1.36 -8.91
C GLY A 104 24.62 1.98 -10.28
N ILE A 105 24.48 3.31 -10.41
CA ILE A 105 25.01 4.10 -11.54
C ILE A 105 25.59 5.39 -10.96
#